data_AF-A0A2V9NFZ0-F1
#
_entry.id   AF-A0A2V9NFZ0-F1
#
_cell.length_a   1.000
_cell.length_b   1.000
_cell.length_c   1.000
_cell.angle_alpha   90.00
_cell.angle_beta   90.00
_cell.angle_gamma   90.00
#
_symmetry.space_group_name_H-M   'P 1'
#
loop_
_entity.id
_entity.type
_entity.pdbx_description
1 polymer ?
#
loop_
_entity_poly.entity_id
_entity_poly.type
_entity_poly.pdbx_seq_one_letter_code
_entity_poly.pdbx_strand_id
1 'polypeptide(L)' 'MGWIAFVALDVYIGLIILEALIPSLPAEKLPRAKRARVAIIVSLAVLTVVFMGMLVKRWVRPS' A
#
# COMPACT_ATOMS: atom_id res chain seq x y z
N MET A 1 10.61 -11.84 6.45
CA MET A 1 10.29 -10.48 6.95
C MET A 1 10.63 -9.39 5.93
N GLY A 2 11.80 -9.44 5.27
CA GLY A 2 12.17 -8.45 4.25
C GLY A 2 11.17 -8.30 3.09
N TRP A 3 10.56 -9.39 2.60
CA TRP A 3 9.60 -9.35 1.49
C TRP A 3 8.40 -8.40 1.72
N ILE A 4 7.87 -8.32 2.94
CA ILE A 4 6.71 -7.44 3.24
C ILE A 4 7.12 -5.97 3.16
N ALA A 5 8.35 -5.63 3.56
CA ALA A 5 8.87 -4.28 3.40
C ALA A 5 9.04 -3.92 1.92
N PHE A 6 9.52 -4.85 1.09
CA PHE A 6 9.62 -4.65 -0.37
C PHE A 6 8.23 -4.48 -1.01
N VAL A 7 7.26 -5.33 -0.65
CA VAL A 7 5.88 -5.19 -1.14
C VAL A 7 5.23 -3.87 -0.69
N ALA A 8 5.45 -3.45 0.56
CA ALA A 8 4.95 -2.16 1.04
C ALA A 8 5.59 -0.99 0.28
N LEU A 9 6.88 -1.08 -0.06
CA LEU A 9 7.59 -0.10 -0.87
C LEU A 9 7.03 -0.03 -2.29
N ASP A 10 6.80 -1.18 -2.95
CA ASP A 10 6.23 -1.23 -4.30
C ASP A 10 4.82 -0.61 -4.35
N VAL A 11 3.98 -0.91 -3.36
CA VAL A 11 2.64 -0.34 -3.24
C VAL A 11 2.70 1.17 -2.97
N TYR A 12 3.67 1.64 -2.18
CA TYR A 12 3.90 3.06 -1.94
C TYR A 12 4.37 3.81 -3.18
N ILE A 13 5.28 3.22 -3.96
CA ILE A 13 5.70 3.78 -5.26
C ILE A 13 4.50 3.86 -6.21
N GLY A 14 3.66 2.82 -6.26
CA GLY A 14 2.42 2.82 -7.02
C GLY A 14 1.46 3.95 -6.63
N LEU A 15 1.39 4.29 -5.33
CA LEU A 15 0.61 5.43 -4.84
C LEU A 15 1.17 6.76 -5.36
N ILE A 16 2.49 6.95 -5.30
CA ILE A 16 3.17 8.17 -5.78
C ILE A 16 2.92 8.36 -7.27
N ILE A 17 3.09 7.30 -8.06
CA ILE A 17 2.86 7.33 -9.51
C ILE A 17 1.39 7.69 -9.80
N LEU A 18 0.46 7.09 -9.06
CA LEU A 18 -0.97 7.37 -9.23
C LEU A 18 -1.29 8.83 -8.89
N GLU A 19 -0.78 9.37 -7.79
CA GLU A 19 -0.95 10.78 -7.40
C GLU A 19 -0.37 11.74 -8.43
N ALA A 20 0.79 11.42 -9.01
CA ALA A 20 1.40 12.20 -10.08
C ALA A 20 0.56 12.18 -11.37
N LEU A 21 -0.15 11.08 -11.64
CA LEU A 21 -1.01 10.93 -12.83
C LEU A 21 -2.39 11.58 -12.67
N ILE A 22 -2.98 11.59 -11.46
CA ILE A 22 -4.31 12.16 -11.19
C ILE A 22 -4.55 13.55 -11.81
N PRO A 23 -3.66 14.55 -11.66
CA PRO A 23 -3.88 15.88 -12.24
C PRO A 23 -3.86 15.91 -13.78
N SER A 24 -3.29 14.89 -14.43
CA SER A 24 -3.23 14.77 -15.90
C SER A 24 -4.35 13.92 -16.50
N LEU A 25 -5.20 13.31 -15.67
CA LEU A 25 -6.23 12.39 -16.15
C LEU A 25 -7.50 13.12 -16.65
N PRO A 26 -8.08 12.67 -17.78
CA PRO A 26 -9.36 13.19 -18.24
C PRO A 26 -10.48 12.86 -17.26
N ALA A 27 -11.51 13.72 -17.21
CA ALA A 27 -12.57 13.67 -16.19
C ALA A 27 -13.29 12.32 -16.09
N GLU A 28 -13.42 11.60 -17.21
CA GLU A 28 -14.02 10.26 -17.28
C GLU A 28 -13.21 9.19 -16.52
N LYS A 29 -11.89 9.36 -16.39
CA LYS A 29 -10.98 8.40 -15.73
C LYS A 29 -10.73 8.74 -14.26
N LEU A 30 -11.07 9.95 -13.81
CA LEU A 30 -10.98 10.37 -12.40
C LEU A 30 -11.65 9.42 -11.41
N PRO A 31 -12.90 8.91 -11.63
CA PRO A 31 -13.52 7.99 -10.67
C PRO A 31 -12.79 6.66 -10.57
N ARG A 32 -12.21 6.15 -11.67
CA ARG A 32 -11.37 4.94 -11.64
C ARG A 32 -10.05 5.19 -10.90
N ALA A 33 -9.40 6.33 -11.13
CA ALA A 33 -8.18 6.70 -10.41
C ALA A 33 -8.41 6.88 -8.91
N LYS A 34 -9.52 7.51 -8.51
CA LYS A 34 -9.92 7.60 -7.09
C LYS A 34 -10.16 6.23 -6.45
N ARG A 35 -10.80 5.29 -7.16
CA ARG A 35 -10.96 3.91 -6.68
C ARG A 35 -9.62 3.18 -6.55
N ALA A 36 -8.73 3.34 -7.52
CA ALA A 36 -7.38 2.78 -7.47
C ALA A 36 -6.59 3.33 -6.27
N ARG A 37 -6.70 4.62 -5.98
CA ARG A 37 -6.08 5.26 -4.80
C ARG A 37 -6.58 4.63 -3.50
N VAL A 38 -7.89 4.45 -3.38
CA VAL A 38 -8.50 3.80 -2.21
C VAL A 38 -8.01 2.36 -2.08
N ALA A 39 -7.96 1.60 -3.18
CA ALA A 39 -7.46 0.23 -3.17
C ALA A 39 -6.01 0.16 -2.68
N ILE A 40 -5.13 1.03 -3.20
CA ILE A 40 -3.71 1.10 -2.80
C ILE A 40 -3.56 1.45 -1.32
N ILE A 41 -4.33 2.42 -0.81
CA ILE A 41 -4.31 2.80 0.61
C ILE A 41 -4.76 1.63 1.48
N VAL A 42 -5.81 0.92 1.10
CA VAL A 42 -6.29 -0.26 1.83
C VAL A 42 -5.23 -1.37 1.83
N SER A 43 -4.58 -1.62 0.69
CA SER A 43 -3.48 -2.59 0.62
C SER A 43 -2.31 -2.23 1.53
N LEU A 44 -1.91 -0.95 1.60
CA LEU A 44 -0.90 -0.46 2.54
C LEU A 44 -1.30 -0.68 4.00
N ALA A 45 -2.56 -0.40 4.34
CA ALA A 45 -3.07 -0.62 5.69
C ALA A 45 -3.02 -2.11 6.08
N VAL A 46 -3.45 -3.00 5.19
CA VAL A 46 -3.40 -4.45 5.39
C VAL A 46 -1.96 -4.93 5.59
N LEU A 47 -1.03 -4.50 4.73
CA LEU A 47 0.39 -4.84 4.84
C LEU A 47 0.98 -4.37 6.18
N THR A 48 0.60 -3.18 6.63
CA THR A 48 1.03 -2.63 7.93
C THR A 48 0.53 -3.49 9.09
N VAL A 49 -0.75 -3.91 9.06
CA VAL A 49 -1.32 -4.79 10.09
C VAL A 49 -0.63 -6.16 10.10
N VAL A 50 -0.38 -6.75 8.93
CA VAL A 50 0.36 -8.02 8.81
C VAL A 50 1.77 -7.89 9.36
N PHE A 51 2.47 -6.80 9.00
CA PHE A 51 3.82 -6.53 9.50
C PHE A 51 3.85 -6.39 11.02
N MET A 52 2.91 -5.64 11.60
CA MET A 52 2.78 -5.49 13.05
C MET A 52 2.45 -6.83 13.73
N GLY A 53 1.54 -7.63 13.17
CA GLY A 53 1.24 -8.97 13.68
C GLY A 53 2.47 -9.90 13.66
N MET A 54 3.30 -9.81 12.62
CA MET A 54 4.56 -10.57 12.55
C MET A 54 5.60 -10.08 13.56
N LEU A 55 5.72 -8.77 13.77
CA LEU A 55 6.59 -8.22 14.82
C LEU A 55 6.13 -8.69 16.20
N VAL A 56 4.85 -8.54 16.52
CA VAL A 56 4.28 -9.01 17.80
C VAL A 56 4.54 -10.51 17.98
N LYS A 57 4.31 -11.34 16.96
CA LYS A 57 4.60 -12.77 17.03
C LYS A 57 6.08 -13.04 17.33
N ARG A 58 7.00 -12.29 16.72
CA ARG A 58 8.45 -12.41 16.95
C ARG A 58 8.86 -11.95 18.36
N TRP A 59 8.20 -10.93 18.90
CA TRP A 59 8.44 -10.45 20.26
C TRP A 59 7.88 -11.40 21.33
N VAL A 60 6.71 -11.99 21.10
CA VAL A 60 6.03 -12.89 22.06
C VAL A 60 6.61 -14.30 22.02
N ARG A 61 7.03 -14.79 20.85
CA ARG A 61 7.75 -16.06 20.69
C ARG A 61 9.03 -15.84 19.88
N PRO A 62 10.10 -15.35 20.54
CA PRO A 62 11.43 -15.35 19.96
C PRO A 62 11.97 -16.78 20.03
N SER A 63 11.41 -17.69 19.24
CA SER A 63 12.01 -19.01 19.01
C SER A 63 13.22 -18.88 18.11
#